data_AF-A0A673MY90-F1
#
_entry.id   AF-A0A673MY90-F1
#
_cell.length_a   1.000
_cell.length_b   1.000
_cell.length_c   1.000
_cell.angle_alpha   90.00
_cell.angle_beta   90.00
_cell.angle_gamma   90.00
#
_symmetry.space_group_name_H-M   'P 1'
#
loop_
_entity.id
_entity.type
_entity.pdbx_description
1 polymer ?
#
loop_
_entity_poly.entity_id
_entity_poly.type
_entity_poly.pdbx_seq_one_letter_code
_entity_poly.pdbx_strand_id
1 'polypeptide(L)'
;MEKPPTVHDQESRRKFMLSASISLRHDVAEVAGLSSFSFGEDEEGRYVMLFKKEFAPSDEELEAYRKGEEWDPQKAEERRRLKEQAALEMEKASRTQKRPASPNSNYRDKYSHLIGTSAAKDAAHTLQANRAYGCVPVANKRDTRSIEEAMNEIRAKKRLKKGEEEATGSGSSV
;
A
#
# COMPACT_ATOMS: atom_id res chain seq x y z
N MET A 1 29.92 -31.53 -43.93
CA MET A 1 29.89 -30.33 -43.04
C MET A 1 28.56 -29.64 -43.27
N GLU A 2 27.53 -30.12 -42.58
CA GLU A 2 26.19 -29.56 -42.67
C GLU A 2 26.13 -28.29 -41.83
N LYS A 3 25.58 -27.21 -42.41
CA LYS A 3 25.49 -25.90 -41.75
C LYS A 3 24.54 -26.00 -40.55
N PRO A 4 24.83 -25.32 -39.42
CA PRO A 4 23.92 -25.31 -38.28
C PRO A 4 22.58 -24.68 -38.69
N PRO A 5 21.44 -25.23 -38.24
CA PRO A 5 20.14 -24.68 -38.56
C PRO A 5 20.02 -23.27 -37.97
N THR A 6 19.71 -22.32 -38.85
CA THR A 6 19.49 -20.91 -38.50
C THR A 6 18.26 -20.79 -37.58
N VAL A 7 18.30 -19.82 -36.66
CA VAL A 7 17.37 -19.53 -35.54
C VAL A 7 15.90 -19.26 -35.95
N HIS A 8 15.53 -19.48 -37.21
CA HIS A 8 14.18 -19.25 -37.76
C HIS A 8 13.55 -20.51 -38.34
N ASP A 9 13.67 -21.62 -37.62
CA ASP A 9 12.92 -22.81 -37.96
C ASP A 9 11.47 -22.71 -37.45
N GLN A 10 10.58 -22.25 -38.32
CA GLN A 10 9.12 -22.28 -38.10
C GLN A 10 8.63 -23.73 -37.90
N GLU A 11 9.36 -24.75 -38.37
CA GLU A 11 8.94 -26.17 -38.29
C GLU A 11 8.96 -26.76 -36.87
N SER A 12 9.68 -26.12 -35.95
CA SER A 12 9.77 -26.57 -34.56
C SER A 12 8.60 -26.10 -33.67
N ARG A 13 7.68 -25.26 -34.17
CA ARG A 13 6.60 -24.62 -33.40
C ARG A 13 5.28 -25.38 -33.55
N ARG A 14 4.92 -26.24 -32.60
CA ARG A 14 3.61 -26.92 -32.57
C ARG A 14 2.68 -26.27 -31.54
N LYS A 15 1.54 -25.76 -31.98
CA LYS A 15 0.47 -25.23 -31.13
C LYS A 15 -0.56 -26.33 -30.87
N PHE A 16 -0.78 -26.71 -29.61
CA PHE A 16 -1.82 -27.67 -29.24
C PHE A 16 -2.94 -26.97 -28.48
N MET A 17 -4.15 -26.99 -29.04
CA MET A 17 -5.36 -26.42 -28.45
C MET A 17 -6.34 -27.56 -28.17
N LEU A 18 -6.40 -28.01 -26.92
CA LEU A 18 -7.36 -29.02 -26.46
C LEU A 18 -7.75 -28.70 -25.00
N SER A 19 -9.00 -28.97 -24.62
CA SER A 19 -9.59 -28.64 -23.31
C SER A 19 -9.00 -29.40 -22.11
N ALA A 20 -7.99 -30.23 -22.33
CA ALA A 20 -7.24 -30.87 -21.25
C ALA A 20 -6.46 -29.85 -20.42
N SER A 21 -6.38 -30.09 -19.10
CA SER A 21 -5.70 -29.20 -18.17
C SER A 21 -4.27 -28.89 -18.64
N ILE A 22 -3.93 -27.60 -18.64
CA ILE A 22 -2.60 -27.10 -19.03
C ILE A 22 -1.52 -27.76 -18.18
N SER A 23 -1.81 -28.03 -16.90
CA SER A 23 -0.92 -28.75 -15.98
C SER A 23 -0.50 -30.12 -16.50
N LEU A 24 -1.43 -30.96 -16.96
CA LEU A 24 -1.11 -32.29 -17.49
C LEU A 24 -0.16 -32.23 -18.69
N ARG A 25 -0.31 -31.21 -19.55
CA ARG A 25 0.57 -30.99 -20.69
C ARG A 25 1.98 -30.59 -20.26
N HIS A 26 2.10 -29.76 -19.23
CA HIS A 26 3.41 -29.44 -18.65
C HIS A 26 4.07 -30.69 -18.06
N ASP A 27 3.32 -31.51 -17.31
CA ASP A 27 3.83 -32.74 -16.71
C ASP A 27 4.36 -33.72 -17.77
N VAL A 28 3.59 -33.94 -18.85
CA VAL A 28 4.01 -34.83 -19.96
C VAL A 28 5.23 -34.26 -20.69
N ALA A 29 5.29 -32.94 -20.87
CA ALA A 29 6.43 -32.29 -21.52
C ALA A 29 7.71 -32.40 -20.69
N GLU A 30 7.60 -32.25 -19.37
CA GLU A 30 8.72 -32.40 -18.44
C GLU A 30 9.28 -33.83 -18.48
N VAL A 31 8.41 -34.84 -18.45
CA VAL A 31 8.80 -36.25 -18.58
C VAL A 31 9.49 -36.52 -19.93
N ALA A 32 9.02 -35.89 -21.00
CA ALA A 32 9.63 -35.98 -22.32
C ALA A 32 10.93 -35.16 -22.46
N GLY A 33 11.34 -34.42 -21.43
CA GLY A 33 12.53 -33.56 -21.46
C GLY A 33 12.39 -32.32 -22.36
N LEU A 34 11.17 -31.84 -22.57
CA LEU A 34 10.88 -30.63 -23.33
C LEU A 34 10.56 -29.46 -22.39
N SER A 35 10.94 -28.25 -22.80
CA SER A 35 10.56 -27.02 -22.09
C SER A 35 9.17 -26.60 -22.53
N SER A 36 8.26 -26.38 -21.58
CA SER A 36 6.85 -26.06 -21.86
C SER A 36 6.46 -24.72 -21.24
N PHE A 37 5.79 -23.86 -22.02
CA PHE A 37 5.37 -22.53 -21.58
C PHE A 37 3.93 -22.25 -22.00
N SER A 38 3.12 -21.73 -21.07
CA SER A 38 1.73 -21.34 -21.31
C SER A 38 1.63 -19.87 -21.75
N PHE A 39 0.83 -19.63 -22.78
CA PHE A 39 0.56 -18.30 -23.33
C PHE A 39 -0.96 -18.11 -23.55
N GLY A 40 -1.41 -16.86 -23.55
CA GLY A 40 -2.83 -16.48 -23.68
C GLY A 40 -3.34 -15.77 -22.43
N GLU A 41 -4.16 -14.74 -22.65
CA GLU A 41 -4.72 -13.87 -21.61
C GLU A 41 -6.00 -14.47 -20.99
N ASP A 42 -6.85 -15.11 -21.80
CA ASP A 42 -8.15 -15.62 -21.38
C ASP A 42 -8.15 -17.12 -21.06
N GLU A 43 -8.99 -17.54 -20.12
CA GLU A 43 -9.09 -18.94 -19.67
C GLU A 43 -9.44 -19.92 -20.80
N GLU A 44 -10.17 -19.47 -21.81
CA GLU A 44 -10.60 -20.23 -22.99
C GLU A 44 -9.58 -20.17 -24.16
N GLY A 45 -8.67 -19.20 -24.16
CA GLY A 45 -7.66 -18.97 -25.20
C GLY A 45 -6.24 -19.42 -24.83
N ARG A 46 -6.03 -19.94 -23.61
CA ARG A 46 -4.71 -20.38 -23.16
C ARG A 46 -4.21 -21.60 -23.93
N TYR A 47 -3.02 -21.47 -24.51
CA TYR A 47 -2.32 -22.54 -25.22
C TYR A 47 -0.94 -22.79 -24.61
N VAL A 48 -0.38 -23.97 -24.88
CA VAL A 48 0.96 -24.37 -24.43
C VAL A 48 1.87 -24.49 -25.64
N MET A 49 3.04 -23.84 -25.58
CA MET A 49 4.12 -24.02 -26.53
C MET A 49 5.19 -24.93 -25.93
N LEU A 50 5.74 -25.80 -26.78
CA LEU A 50 6.77 -26.77 -26.44
C LEU A 50 8.05 -26.42 -27.19
N PHE A 51 9.17 -26.45 -26.49
CA PHE A 51 10.50 -26.17 -27.01
C PHE A 51 11.44 -27.34 -26.69
N LYS A 52 12.40 -27.59 -27.58
CA LYS A 52 13.51 -28.51 -27.28
C LYS A 52 14.33 -27.92 -26.14
N LYS A 53 14.83 -28.76 -25.23
CA LYS A 53 15.61 -28.32 -24.06
C LYS A 53 16.85 -27.49 -24.42
N GLU A 54 17.49 -27.81 -25.55
CA GLU A 54 18.66 -27.10 -26.07
C GLU A 54 18.33 -25.74 -26.71
N PHE A 55 17.06 -25.52 -27.03
CA PHE A 55 16.53 -24.32 -27.67
C PHE A 55 15.40 -23.71 -26.83
N ALA A 56 15.49 -23.86 -25.51
CA ALA A 56 14.55 -23.25 -24.59
C ALA A 56 14.69 -21.72 -24.69
N PRO A 57 13.59 -20.98 -24.96
CA PRO A 57 13.64 -19.52 -25.02
C PRO A 57 14.11 -18.94 -23.70
N SER A 58 14.82 -17.81 -23.77
CA SER A 58 15.20 -17.04 -22.58
C SER A 58 13.98 -16.36 -21.94
N ASP A 59 14.08 -15.99 -20.65
CA ASP A 59 12.98 -15.30 -19.96
C ASP A 59 12.55 -13.99 -20.66
N GLU A 60 13.50 -13.24 -21.23
CA GLU A 60 13.22 -12.01 -21.99
C GLU A 60 12.46 -12.30 -23.30
N GLU A 61 12.79 -13.41 -23.97
CA GLU A 61 12.06 -13.89 -25.15
C GLU A 61 10.63 -14.31 -24.81
N LEU A 62 10.45 -15.02 -23.70
CA LEU A 62 9.13 -15.44 -23.23
C LEU A 62 8.25 -14.23 -22.90
N GLU A 63 8.80 -13.19 -22.30
CA GLU A 63 8.07 -11.94 -22.04
C GLU A 63 7.66 -11.23 -23.33
N ALA A 64 8.54 -11.16 -24.32
CA ALA A 64 8.19 -10.61 -25.64
C ALA A 64 7.04 -11.40 -26.27
N TYR A 65 7.09 -12.73 -26.22
CA TYR A 65 6.00 -13.59 -26.71
C TYR A 65 4.70 -13.42 -25.94
N ARG A 66 4.74 -13.20 -24.61
CA ARG A 66 3.55 -12.88 -23.80
C ARG A 66 2.93 -11.53 -24.17
N LYS A 67 3.77 -10.55 -24.53
CA LYS A 67 3.34 -9.22 -24.97
C LYS A 67 2.90 -9.17 -26.44
N GLY A 68 3.18 -10.23 -27.21
CA GLY A 68 2.93 -10.28 -28.65
C GLY A 68 3.93 -9.46 -29.47
N GLU A 69 5.08 -9.12 -28.89
CA GLU A 69 6.13 -8.35 -29.57
C GLU A 69 7.06 -9.28 -30.37
N GLU A 70 7.54 -8.77 -31.52
CA GLU A 70 8.54 -9.50 -32.32
C GLU A 70 9.90 -9.45 -31.63
N TRP A 71 10.39 -10.63 -31.23
CA TRP A 71 11.72 -10.76 -30.67
C TRP A 71 12.78 -10.82 -31.76
N ASP A 72 13.70 -9.86 -31.73
CA ASP A 72 14.85 -9.78 -32.62
C ASP A 72 16.14 -9.97 -31.80
N PRO A 73 16.92 -11.06 -32.02
CA PRO A 73 18.09 -11.38 -31.22
C PRO A 73 19.15 -10.27 -31.17
N GLN A 74 19.29 -9.49 -32.25
CA GLN A 74 20.27 -8.41 -32.30
C GLN A 74 19.84 -7.23 -31.42
N LYS A 75 18.56 -6.84 -31.48
CA LYS A 75 18.02 -5.77 -30.62
C LYS A 75 18.05 -6.17 -29.15
N ALA A 76 17.84 -7.44 -28.86
CA ALA A 76 17.94 -7.97 -27.50
C ALA A 76 19.34 -7.83 -26.91
N GLU A 77 20.37 -8.19 -27.68
CA GLU A 77 21.76 -8.05 -27.23
C GLU A 77 22.16 -6.59 -27.02
N GLU A 78 21.69 -5.68 -27.89
CA GLU A 78 21.84 -4.24 -27.71
C GLU A 78 21.15 -3.73 -26.43
N ARG A 79 19.90 -4.16 -26.17
CA ARG A 79 19.19 -3.84 -24.92
C ARG A 79 19.91 -4.38 -23.69
N ARG A 80 20.42 -5.61 -23.74
CA ARG A 80 21.20 -6.21 -22.65
C ARG A 80 22.45 -5.39 -22.36
N ARG A 81 23.19 -5.03 -23.41
CA ARG A 81 24.41 -4.21 -23.30
C ARG A 81 24.10 -2.82 -22.73
N LEU A 82 23.01 -2.19 -23.17
CA LEU A 82 22.58 -0.89 -22.65
C LEU A 82 22.19 -0.96 -21.17
N LYS A 83 21.45 -2.00 -20.77
CA LYS A 83 21.05 -2.23 -19.37
C LYS A 83 22.26 -2.50 -18.47
N GLU A 84 23.22 -3.27 -18.95
CA GLU A 84 24.48 -3.52 -18.24
C GLU A 84 25.31 -2.24 -18.10
N GLN A 85 25.41 -1.44 -19.15
CA GLN A 85 26.08 -0.13 -19.10
C GLN A 85 25.40 0.83 -18.12
N ALA A 86 24.07 0.88 -18.11
CA ALA A 86 23.31 1.70 -17.16
C ALA A 86 23.47 1.21 -15.71
N ALA A 87 23.51 -0.10 -15.48
CA ALA A 87 23.76 -0.67 -14.16
C ALA A 87 25.18 -0.33 -13.66
N LEU A 88 26.18 -0.46 -14.55
CA LEU A 88 27.57 -0.10 -14.25
C LEU A 88 27.71 1.41 -13.99
N GLU A 89 26.99 2.24 -14.74
CA GLU A 89 26.96 3.69 -14.52
C GLU A 89 26.29 4.04 -13.19
N MET A 90 25.17 3.39 -12.85
CA MET A 90 24.50 3.57 -11.56
C MET A 90 25.39 3.13 -10.40
N GLU A 91 26.11 2.01 -10.53
CA GLU A 91 27.09 1.55 -9.53
C GLU A 91 28.23 2.57 -9.40
N LYS A 92 28.79 3.04 -10.51
CA LYS A 92 29.83 4.08 -10.51
C LYS A 92 29.32 5.38 -9.89
N ALA A 93 28.10 5.82 -10.21
CA ALA A 93 27.45 6.99 -9.64
C ALA A 93 27.24 6.83 -8.13
N SER A 94 26.80 5.64 -7.69
CA SER A 94 26.65 5.34 -6.26
C SER A 94 27.98 5.36 -5.50
N ARG A 95 29.07 5.00 -6.19
CA ARG A 95 30.43 4.98 -5.64
C ARG A 95 31.10 6.35 -5.66
N THR A 96 30.83 7.18 -6.67
CA THR A 96 31.37 8.55 -6.79
C THR A 96 30.58 9.57 -5.98
N GLN A 97 29.33 9.27 -5.62
CA GLN A 97 28.61 10.01 -4.59
C GLN A 97 29.33 9.84 -3.25
N LYS A 98 30.26 10.76 -2.97
CA LYS A 98 30.84 10.96 -1.65
C LYS A 98 29.70 11.32 -0.71
N ARG A 99 29.22 10.33 0.04
CA ARG A 99 28.27 10.57 1.12
C ARG A 99 28.93 11.58 2.07
N PRO A 100 28.22 12.61 2.53
CA PRO A 100 28.74 13.48 3.57
C PRO A 100 29.17 12.59 4.75
N ALA A 101 30.28 12.94 5.42
CA ALA A 101 30.81 12.18 6.54
C ALA A 101 29.82 12.23 7.71
N SER A 102 28.81 11.37 7.68
CA SER A 102 27.91 11.13 8.80
C SER A 102 28.45 9.95 9.61
N PRO A 103 28.33 10.01 10.95
CA PRO A 103 28.68 8.88 11.79
C PRO A 103 27.82 7.66 11.40
N ASN A 104 28.43 6.47 11.41
CA ASN A 104 27.78 5.20 11.06
C ASN A 104 26.60 4.84 12.00
N SER A 105 26.55 5.45 13.18
CA SER A 105 25.46 5.27 14.12
C SER A 105 25.02 6.62 14.70
N ASN A 106 23.72 6.79 14.84
CA ASN A 106 23.16 7.90 15.58
C ASN A 106 23.06 7.50 17.06
N TYR A 107 23.75 8.23 17.95
CA TYR A 107 23.78 7.94 19.39
C TYR A 107 22.37 7.91 20.02
N ARG A 108 21.41 8.64 19.43
CA ARG A 108 20.00 8.61 19.84
C ARG A 108 19.40 7.20 19.76
N ASP A 109 19.86 6.37 18.83
CA ASP A 109 19.34 5.02 18.61
C ASP A 109 19.69 4.07 19.76
N LYS A 110 20.87 4.26 20.38
CA LYS A 110 21.31 3.50 21.57
C LYS A 110 20.35 3.70 22.76
N TYR A 111 19.73 4.87 22.87
CA TYR A 111 18.79 5.22 23.94
C TYR A 111 17.35 5.32 23.44
N SER A 112 17.04 4.75 22.26
CA SER A 112 15.69 4.71 21.71
C SER A 112 14.66 4.15 22.71
N HIS A 113 15.05 3.16 23.51
CA HIS A 113 14.22 2.58 24.57
C HIS A 113 13.97 3.53 25.76
N LEU A 114 14.85 4.51 25.98
CA LEU A 114 14.74 5.48 27.09
C LEU A 114 14.09 6.80 26.66
N ILE A 115 14.38 7.25 25.44
CA ILE A 115 13.92 8.52 24.87
C ILE A 115 12.56 8.34 24.16
N GLY A 116 12.25 7.12 23.70
CA GLY A 116 11.15 6.84 22.80
C GLY A 116 11.48 7.24 21.37
N THR A 117 11.00 6.46 20.40
CA THR A 117 11.00 6.89 19.00
C THR A 117 9.93 7.98 18.81
N SER A 118 9.99 8.75 17.71
CA SER A 118 8.93 9.71 17.37
C SER A 118 7.54 9.07 17.38
N ALA A 119 7.44 7.79 17.02
CA ALA A 119 6.21 7.00 17.11
C ALA A 119 5.64 6.88 18.53
N ALA A 120 6.49 6.87 19.57
CA ALA A 120 6.06 6.87 20.96
C ALA A 120 5.48 8.24 21.38
N LYS A 121 5.97 9.34 20.80
CA LYS A 121 5.44 10.69 21.04
C LYS A 121 4.04 10.85 20.46
N ASP A 122 3.79 10.31 19.27
CA ASP A 122 2.47 10.34 18.63
C ASP A 122 1.45 9.48 19.40
N ALA A 123 1.88 8.31 19.92
CA ALA A 123 1.08 7.45 20.79
C ALA A 123 0.80 8.07 22.18
N ALA A 124 1.64 8.98 22.67
CA ALA A 124 1.36 9.71 23.91
C ALA A 124 0.25 10.76 23.71
N HIS A 125 0.14 11.35 22.51
CA HIS A 125 -0.90 12.34 22.21
C HIS A 125 -2.30 11.69 22.10
N THR A 126 -2.39 10.42 21.69
CA THR A 126 -3.66 9.67 21.68
C THR A 126 -4.14 9.27 23.07
N LEU A 127 -3.25 9.24 24.07
CA LEU A 127 -3.58 8.95 25.47
C LEU A 127 -3.96 10.20 26.28
N GLN A 128 -4.10 11.36 25.63
CA GLN A 128 -4.65 12.55 26.27
C GLN A 128 -6.13 12.29 26.59
N ALA A 129 -6.44 12.00 27.85
CA ALA A 129 -7.81 11.77 28.30
C ALA A 129 -8.72 12.94 27.90
N ASN A 130 -9.89 12.62 27.33
CA ASN A 130 -10.91 13.59 26.96
C ASN A 130 -11.29 14.46 28.18
N ARG A 131 -10.70 15.66 28.28
CA ARG A 131 -11.09 16.70 29.24
C ARG A 131 -12.57 17.13 29.10
N ALA A 132 -13.22 16.70 28.02
CA ALA A 132 -14.58 17.04 27.67
C ALA A 132 -15.64 16.06 28.18
N TYR A 133 -15.29 14.95 28.85
CA TYR A 133 -16.30 14.06 29.44
C TYR A 133 -17.06 14.81 30.54
N GLY A 134 -18.34 15.12 30.29
CA GLY A 134 -19.19 15.93 31.16
C GLY A 134 -19.37 17.40 30.76
N CYS A 135 -18.61 17.91 29.79
CA CYS A 135 -18.76 19.28 29.28
C CYS A 135 -19.55 19.28 27.96
N VAL A 136 -20.86 19.46 28.04
CA VAL A 136 -21.72 19.65 26.86
C VAL A 136 -21.44 21.03 26.24
N PRO A 137 -21.21 21.16 24.92
CA PRO A 137 -21.08 22.45 24.25
C PRO A 137 -22.31 23.34 24.46
N VAL A 138 -22.13 24.65 24.66
CA VAL A 138 -23.22 25.62 24.91
C VAL A 138 -24.30 25.58 23.82
N ALA A 139 -23.91 25.35 22.57
CA ALA A 139 -24.83 25.21 21.44
C ALA A 139 -25.86 24.08 21.60
N ASN A 140 -25.54 23.05 22.39
CA ASN A 140 -26.42 21.89 22.62
C ASN A 140 -27.13 21.95 23.98
N LYS A 141 -26.91 23.00 24.78
CA LYS A 141 -27.57 23.17 26.08
C LYS A 141 -28.92 23.85 25.88
N ARG A 142 -29.92 23.40 26.66
CA ARG A 142 -31.26 23.98 26.68
C ARG A 142 -31.32 25.37 27.34
N ASP A 143 -30.41 25.64 28.28
CA ASP A 143 -30.27 26.96 28.91
C ASP A 143 -28.99 27.62 28.39
N THR A 144 -29.15 28.74 27.69
CA THR A 144 -28.06 29.55 27.11
C THR A 144 -27.69 30.74 27.98
N ARG A 145 -28.40 30.96 29.09
CA ARG A 145 -28.14 32.09 29.99
C ARG A 145 -26.82 31.91 30.71
N SER A 146 -26.22 33.04 31.09
CA SER A 146 -25.05 33.00 31.97
C SER A 146 -25.43 32.49 33.37
N ILE A 147 -24.48 31.88 34.06
CA ILE A 147 -24.66 31.38 35.44
C ILE A 147 -25.09 32.52 36.36
N GLU A 148 -24.54 33.71 36.16
CA GLU A 148 -24.83 34.91 36.95
C GLU A 148 -26.26 35.42 36.73
N GLU A 149 -26.73 35.36 35.49
CA GLU A 149 -28.09 35.76 35.10
C GLU A 149 -29.12 34.82 35.74
N ALA A 150 -28.89 33.51 35.65
CA ALA A 150 -29.73 32.51 36.30
C ALA A 150 -29.74 32.68 37.83
N MET A 151 -28.60 32.96 38.45
CA MET A 151 -28.49 33.22 39.90
C MET A 151 -29.28 34.47 40.32
N ASN A 152 -29.20 35.55 39.54
CA ASN A 152 -29.91 36.79 39.82
C ASN A 152 -31.43 36.63 39.66
N GLU A 153 -31.89 35.89 38.66
CA GLU A 153 -33.30 35.55 38.53
C GLU A 153 -33.81 34.69 39.69
N ILE A 154 -33.04 33.69 40.13
CA ILE A 154 -33.41 32.87 41.30
C ILE A 154 -33.52 33.75 42.54
N ARG A 155 -32.58 34.68 42.75
CA ARG A 155 -32.62 35.64 43.86
C ARG A 155 -33.83 36.58 43.74
N ALA A 156 -34.13 37.10 42.56
CA ALA A 156 -35.27 37.97 42.32
C ALA A 156 -36.61 37.24 42.54
N LYS A 157 -36.76 36.01 42.02
CA LYS A 157 -37.94 35.16 42.23
C LYS A 157 -38.14 34.81 43.70
N LYS A 158 -37.06 34.52 44.44
CA LYS A 158 -37.13 34.30 45.89
C LYS A 158 -37.61 35.55 46.65
N ARG A 159 -37.20 36.75 46.24
CA ARG A 159 -37.66 38.01 46.84
C ARG A 159 -39.13 38.29 46.54
N LEU A 160 -39.57 38.07 45.30
CA LEU A 160 -40.96 38.23 44.88
C LEU A 160 -41.89 37.26 45.61
N LYS A 161 -41.53 35.97 45.66
CA LYS A 161 -42.32 34.95 46.38
C LYS A 161 -42.49 35.29 47.86
N LYS A 162 -41.43 35.81 48.51
CA LYS A 162 -41.52 36.26 49.90
C LYS A 162 -42.46 37.47 50.07
N GLY A 163 -42.46 38.41 49.12
CA GLY A 163 -43.38 39.56 49.15
C GLY A 163 -44.84 39.18 48.88
N GLU A 164 -45.07 38.18 48.02
CA GLU A 164 -46.41 37.66 47.71
C GLU A 164 -47.00 36.84 48.88
N GLU A 165 -46.16 36.09 49.59
CA GLU A 165 -46.53 35.40 50.84
C GLU A 165 -46.87 36.37 51.97
N GLU A 166 -46.21 37.53 52.08
CA GLU A 166 -46.58 38.56 53.06
C GLU A 166 -47.83 39.36 52.65
N ALA A 167 -48.06 39.60 51.36
CA ALA A 167 -49.27 40.26 50.86
C ALA A 167 -50.53 39.39 51.02
N THR A 168 -50.40 38.06 50.87
CA THR A 168 -51.51 37.10 51.05
C THR A 168 -51.72 36.69 52.50
N GLY A 169 -50.71 36.82 53.37
CA GLY A 169 -50.82 36.57 54.81
C GLY A 169 -51.41 37.74 55.63
N SER A 170 -51.47 38.96 55.08
CA SER A 170 -51.98 40.16 55.77
C SER A 170 -53.50 40.39 55.61
N GLY A 171 -54.20 39.55 54.82
CA GLY A 171 -55.64 39.64 54.60
C GLY A 171 -56.51 38.74 55.49
N SER A 172 -55.93 38.03 56.46
CA SER A 172 -56.68 37.13 57.34
C SER A 172 -56.21 37.27 58.80
N SER A 173 -56.52 38.42 59.40
CA SER A 173 -56.71 38.53 60.85
C SER A 173 -57.96 39.37 61.08
N VAL A 174 -58.97 38.72 61.67
CA VAL A 174 -60.10 39.36 62.37
C VAL A 174 -59.57 40.07 63.60
#